data_AF-A0A4U3B4D2-F1
#
_entry.id   AF-A0A4U3B4D2-F1
#
_cell.length_a   1.000
_cell.length_b   1.000
_cell.length_c   1.000
_cell.angle_alpha   90.00
_cell.angle_beta   90.00
_cell.angle_gamma   90.00
#
_symmetry.space_group_name_H-M   'P 1'
#
loop_
_entity.id
_entity.type
_entity.pdbx_description
1 polymer ?
#
loop_
_entity_poly.entity_id
_entity_poly.type
_entity_poly.pdbx_seq_one_letter_code
_entity_poly.pdbx_strand_id
1 'polypeptide(L)'
;EPQNKVIDTVFLAKKYMKHAPNHKLETLKRMLGIRLSSHNAFDDCITCAAVYQKCASIEEETNRKSNTEVLDETAVYEAVKKILVRNKRDIEWIRCMNVGSYLDIKAFYPVMRVKVKGRKKYVLTEILEDDVKEICTSLNCEPALKSEVGNTRIMLNSLEDVLKLESYILGQYDFVLRALHDYKQSEMNADEKLKEYLNIMV
;
A
#
# COMPACT_ATOMS: atom_id res chain seq x y z
N GLU A 1 31.60 -28.50 10.00
CA GLU A 1 32.13 -27.25 9.43
C GLU A 1 31.17 -26.10 9.71
N PRO A 2 31.66 -24.85 9.88
CA PRO A 2 30.77 -23.70 10.02
C PRO A 2 29.96 -23.49 8.74
N GLN A 3 28.63 -23.29 8.86
CA GLN A 3 27.70 -23.14 7.74
C GLN A 3 27.43 -21.66 7.36
N ASN A 4 28.15 -20.73 7.97
CA ASN A 4 27.90 -19.31 7.76
C ASN A 4 28.28 -18.90 6.33
N LYS A 5 27.44 -18.06 5.71
CA LYS A 5 27.76 -17.45 4.42
C LYS A 5 29.00 -16.57 4.57
N VAL A 6 29.98 -16.80 3.71
CA VAL A 6 31.17 -15.94 3.61
C VAL A 6 30.79 -14.67 2.85
N ILE A 7 31.01 -13.52 3.47
CA ILE A 7 30.66 -12.21 2.90
C ILE A 7 31.94 -11.38 2.79
N ASP A 8 32.26 -10.93 1.58
CA ASP A 8 33.37 -10.01 1.32
C ASP A 8 32.92 -8.56 1.55
N THR A 9 33.29 -8.02 2.71
CA THR A 9 32.96 -6.65 3.11
C THR A 9 33.72 -5.60 2.32
N VAL A 10 34.88 -5.94 1.74
CA VAL A 10 35.65 -5.03 0.88
C VAL A 10 34.95 -4.85 -0.46
N PHE A 11 34.44 -5.95 -1.04
CA PHE A 11 33.62 -5.89 -2.24
C PHE A 11 32.36 -5.03 -2.01
N LEU A 12 31.66 -5.23 -0.89
CA LEU A 12 30.49 -4.42 -0.53
C LEU A 12 30.86 -2.93 -0.37
N ALA A 13 31.96 -2.62 0.33
CA ALA A 13 32.42 -1.25 0.52
C ALA A 13 32.74 -0.56 -0.82
N LYS A 14 33.36 -1.27 -1.78
CA LYS A 14 33.60 -0.75 -3.14
C LYS A 14 32.29 -0.42 -3.87
N LYS A 15 31.25 -1.24 -3.69
CA LYS A 15 29.94 -1.02 -4.32
C LYS A 15 29.19 0.16 -3.71
N TYR A 16 29.14 0.25 -2.38
CA TYR A 16 28.24 1.17 -1.66
C TYR A 16 28.92 2.41 -1.10
N MET A 17 30.21 2.35 -0.78
CA MET A 17 30.97 3.46 -0.19
C MET A 17 31.94 4.06 -1.23
N LYS A 18 31.41 4.49 -2.38
CA LYS A 18 32.19 4.96 -3.54
C LYS A 18 33.04 6.20 -3.27
N HIS A 19 32.65 7.02 -2.30
CA HIS A 19 33.35 8.25 -1.92
C HIS A 19 34.52 8.00 -0.96
N ALA A 20 34.76 6.74 -0.55
CA ALA A 20 35.93 6.42 0.25
C ALA A 20 37.21 6.65 -0.57
N PRO A 21 38.25 7.31 -0.03
CA PRO A 21 39.52 7.51 -0.73
C PRO A 21 40.19 6.19 -1.15
N ASN A 22 39.99 5.14 -0.36
CA ASN A 22 40.28 3.75 -0.66
C ASN A 22 39.46 2.86 0.29
N HIS A 23 39.41 1.56 0.00
CA HIS A 23 38.63 0.58 0.77
C HIS A 23 39.49 -0.27 1.71
N LYS A 24 40.67 0.22 2.12
CA LYS A 24 41.44 -0.43 3.19
C LYS A 24 40.68 -0.31 4.50
N LEU A 25 40.76 -1.33 5.34
CA LEU A 25 40.03 -1.41 6.60
C LEU A 25 40.26 -0.18 7.49
N GLU A 26 41.51 0.30 7.59
CA GLU A 26 41.89 1.53 8.29
C GLU A 26 41.16 2.79 7.82
N THR A 27 40.97 2.92 6.50
CA THR A 27 40.29 4.07 5.92
C THR A 27 38.80 4.00 6.21
N LEU A 28 38.19 2.82 6.06
CA LEU A 28 36.78 2.61 6.38
C LEU A 28 36.49 2.78 7.87
N LYS A 29 37.36 2.28 8.75
CA LYS A 29 37.31 2.45 10.21
C LYS A 29 37.24 3.92 10.61
N ARG A 30 38.11 4.75 10.02
CA ARG A 30 38.12 6.20 10.25
C ARG A 30 36.86 6.87 9.72
N MET A 31 36.39 6.50 8.54
CA MET A 31 35.15 7.03 7.94
C MET A 31 33.91 6.71 8.77
N LEU A 32 33.89 5.56 9.44
CA LEU A 32 32.80 5.14 10.32
C LEU A 32 32.95 5.69 11.75
N GLY A 33 33.99 6.46 12.05
CA GLY A 33 34.23 7.04 13.38
C GLY A 33 34.64 6.04 14.46
N ILE A 34 35.11 4.84 14.07
CA ILE A 34 35.47 3.77 15.00
C ILE A 34 36.86 4.03 15.57
N ARG A 35 36.96 4.21 16.89
CA ARG A 35 38.22 4.47 17.62
C ARG A 35 38.72 3.20 18.31
N LEU A 36 39.12 2.20 17.52
CA LEU A 36 39.76 0.98 18.02
C LEU A 36 41.22 0.93 17.57
N SER A 37 42.08 0.24 18.32
CA SER A 37 43.42 -0.12 17.89
C SER A 37 43.36 -0.91 16.59
N SER A 38 44.26 -0.63 15.67
CA SER A 38 44.47 -1.45 14.48
C SER A 38 45.50 -2.52 14.83
N HIS A 39 45.45 -3.69 14.18
CA HIS A 39 46.30 -4.88 14.46
C HIS A 39 45.82 -5.84 15.56
N ASN A 40 44.58 -5.68 16.04
CA ASN A 40 43.90 -6.71 16.83
C ASN A 40 42.83 -7.39 15.95
N ALA A 41 42.92 -8.70 15.80
CA ALA A 41 41.98 -9.47 15.00
C ALA A 41 40.51 -9.27 15.43
N PHE A 42 40.27 -9.08 16.73
CA PHE A 42 38.93 -8.79 17.25
C PHE A 42 38.41 -7.42 16.82
N ASP A 43 39.26 -6.39 16.88
CA ASP A 43 38.92 -5.03 16.46
C ASP A 43 38.68 -4.95 14.95
N ASP A 44 39.43 -5.75 14.18
CA ASP A 44 39.25 -5.90 12.74
C ASP A 44 37.91 -6.58 12.41
N CYS A 45 37.52 -7.60 13.19
CA CYS A 45 36.19 -8.22 13.07
C CYS A 45 35.05 -7.23 13.35
N ILE A 46 35.17 -6.40 14.40
CA ILE A 46 34.19 -5.35 14.72
C ILE A 46 34.09 -4.36 13.55
N THR A 47 35.23 -3.94 13.01
CA THR A 47 35.28 -3.00 11.89
C THR A 47 34.62 -3.60 10.64
N CYS A 48 34.88 -4.87 10.33
CA CYS A 48 34.22 -5.58 9.22
C CYS A 48 32.70 -5.65 9.41
N ALA A 49 32.22 -5.95 10.61
CA ALA A 49 30.80 -5.99 10.92
C ALA A 49 30.14 -4.62 10.73
N ALA A 50 30.78 -3.54 11.18
CA ALA A 50 30.28 -2.18 11.00
C ALA A 50 30.24 -1.76 9.51
N VAL A 51 31.26 -2.13 8.73
CA VAL A 51 31.27 -1.91 7.28
C VAL A 51 30.12 -2.65 6.60
N TYR A 52 29.89 -3.91 6.96
CA TYR A 52 28.77 -4.69 6.45
C TYR A 52 27.43 -4.03 6.76
N GLN A 53 27.19 -3.67 8.02
CA GLN A 53 25.95 -3.01 8.45
C GLN A 53 25.71 -1.70 7.70
N LYS A 54 26.76 -0.89 7.49
CA LYS A 54 26.64 0.34 6.71
C LYS A 54 26.29 0.09 5.25
N CYS A 55 26.90 -0.93 4.63
CA CYS A 55 26.58 -1.31 3.25
C CYS A 55 25.14 -1.81 3.13
N ALA A 56 24.69 -2.63 4.08
CA ALA A 56 23.31 -3.11 4.14
C ALA A 56 22.31 -1.93 4.29
N SER A 57 22.61 -0.95 5.14
CA SER A 57 21.74 0.22 5.30
C SER A 57 21.65 1.05 4.01
N ILE A 58 22.77 1.24 3.30
CA ILE A 58 22.78 1.95 2.01
C ILE A 58 21.98 1.19 0.96
N GLU A 59 22.11 -0.13 0.90
CA GLU A 59 21.31 -0.98 0.01
C GLU A 59 19.81 -0.92 0.36
N GLU A 60 19.45 -0.96 1.64
CA GLU A 60 18.06 -0.79 2.08
C GLU A 60 17.52 0.60 1.74
N GLU A 61 18.29 1.67 1.94
CA GLU A 61 17.90 3.03 1.55
C GLU A 61 17.77 3.17 0.03
N THR A 62 18.65 2.52 -0.74
CA THR A 62 18.60 2.48 -2.21
C THR A 62 17.37 1.70 -2.67
N ASN A 63 17.10 0.55 -2.06
CA ASN A 63 15.93 -0.28 -2.34
C ASN A 63 14.62 0.39 -1.90
N ARG A 64 14.60 1.18 -0.83
CA ARG A 64 13.46 2.03 -0.46
C ARG A 64 13.23 3.16 -1.47
N LYS A 65 14.30 3.72 -2.05
CA LYS A 65 14.20 4.74 -3.11
C LYS A 65 13.80 4.16 -4.47
N SER A 66 14.27 2.95 -4.82
CA SER A 66 13.87 2.24 -6.05
C SER A 66 12.52 1.54 -5.94
N ASN A 67 12.10 1.14 -4.73
CA ASN A 67 10.72 0.79 -4.38
C ASN A 67 9.94 2.06 -4.01
N THR A 68 10.04 3.11 -4.82
CA THR A 68 8.89 4.01 -4.90
C THR A 68 7.80 3.17 -5.56
N GLU A 69 7.02 2.41 -4.77
CA GLU A 69 5.87 1.66 -5.27
C GLU A 69 5.08 2.62 -6.14
N VAL A 70 5.10 2.37 -7.45
CA VAL A 70 4.41 3.22 -8.40
C VAL A 70 2.95 3.10 -8.02
N LEU A 71 2.38 4.19 -7.50
CA LEU A 71 0.95 4.25 -7.23
C LEU A 71 0.23 4.21 -8.59
N ASP A 72 -0.10 3.00 -9.02
CA ASP A 72 -0.82 2.64 -10.23
C ASP A 72 -2.09 1.84 -9.92
N GLU A 73 -2.88 1.58 -10.96
CA GLU A 73 -4.20 0.96 -10.83
C GLU A 73 -4.12 -0.47 -10.26
N THR A 74 -3.08 -1.22 -10.63
CA THR A 74 -2.88 -2.60 -10.20
C THR A 74 -2.46 -2.64 -8.74
N ALA A 75 -1.49 -1.79 -8.36
CA ALA A 75 -1.01 -1.70 -6.98
C ALA A 75 -2.13 -1.32 -6.01
N VAL A 76 -2.96 -0.34 -6.38
CA VAL A 76 -4.10 0.07 -5.54
C VAL A 76 -5.15 -1.04 -5.44
N TYR A 77 -5.50 -1.70 -6.53
CA TYR A 77 -6.48 -2.79 -6.50
C TYR A 77 -6.01 -3.96 -5.62
N GLU A 78 -4.75 -4.35 -5.74
CA GLU A 78 -4.17 -5.41 -4.90
C GLU A 78 -4.04 -4.99 -3.43
N ALA A 79 -3.72 -3.73 -3.13
CA ALA A 79 -3.73 -3.22 -1.75
C ALA A 79 -5.12 -3.30 -1.12
N VAL A 80 -6.17 -2.89 -1.85
CA VAL A 80 -7.55 -3.00 -1.38
C VAL A 80 -7.93 -4.45 -1.13
N LYS A 81 -7.63 -5.37 -2.05
CA LYS A 81 -7.88 -6.81 -1.85
C LYS A 81 -7.17 -7.36 -0.62
N LYS A 82 -5.90 -6.99 -0.41
CA LYS A 82 -5.13 -7.39 0.79
C LYS A 82 -5.78 -6.90 2.07
N ILE A 83 -6.26 -5.65 2.11
CA ILE A 83 -6.99 -5.10 3.26
C ILE A 83 -8.22 -5.96 3.56
N LEU A 84 -9.03 -6.27 2.54
CA LEU A 84 -10.25 -7.06 2.70
C LEU A 84 -9.97 -8.48 3.18
N VAL A 85 -9.03 -9.18 2.54
CA VAL A 85 -8.64 -10.55 2.91
C VAL A 85 -8.08 -10.60 4.33
N ARG A 86 -7.19 -9.67 4.70
CA ARG A 86 -6.64 -9.57 6.06
C ARG A 86 -7.73 -9.39 7.12
N ASN A 87 -8.81 -8.69 6.77
CA ASN A 87 -9.96 -8.46 7.63
C ASN A 87 -11.09 -9.49 7.45
N LYS A 88 -10.78 -10.66 6.89
CA LYS A 88 -11.70 -11.79 6.73
C LYS A 88 -12.98 -11.42 5.96
N ARG A 89 -12.89 -10.49 5.01
CA ARG A 89 -13.98 -10.20 4.07
C ARG A 89 -13.87 -11.12 2.86
N ASP A 90 -15.02 -11.63 2.45
CA ASP A 90 -15.13 -12.30 1.16
C ASP A 90 -14.83 -11.27 0.06
N ILE A 91 -14.09 -11.68 -0.96
CA ILE A 91 -13.70 -10.84 -2.09
C ILE A 91 -14.22 -11.40 -3.42
N GLU A 92 -15.06 -12.44 -3.42
CA GLU A 92 -15.62 -13.05 -4.64
C GLU A 92 -16.22 -12.01 -5.59
N TRP A 93 -16.92 -11.02 -5.03
CA TRP A 93 -17.64 -10.01 -5.80
C TRP A 93 -16.82 -8.76 -6.13
N ILE A 94 -15.57 -8.65 -5.63
CA ILE A 94 -14.78 -7.45 -5.86
C ILE A 94 -14.13 -7.43 -7.25
N ARG A 95 -14.27 -6.31 -7.94
CA ARG A 95 -13.79 -6.09 -9.29
C ARG A 95 -13.36 -4.65 -9.48
N CYS A 96 -12.57 -4.39 -10.51
CA CYS A 96 -12.19 -3.04 -10.90
C CYS A 96 -12.68 -2.71 -12.31
N MET A 97 -12.94 -1.43 -12.57
CA MET A 97 -13.32 -0.92 -13.89
C MET A 97 -12.70 0.46 -14.10
N ASN A 98 -12.19 0.71 -15.30
CA ASN A 98 -11.73 2.04 -15.68
C ASN A 98 -12.91 2.89 -16.17
N VAL A 99 -13.07 4.09 -15.59
CA VAL A 99 -14.09 5.07 -15.96
C VAL A 99 -13.40 6.40 -16.23
N GLY A 100 -13.11 6.69 -17.50
CA GLY A 100 -12.33 7.85 -17.90
C GLY A 100 -10.92 7.80 -17.30
N SER A 101 -10.58 8.79 -16.45
CA SER A 101 -9.30 8.85 -15.74
C SER A 101 -9.29 8.13 -14.38
N TYR A 102 -10.40 7.51 -14.00
CA TYR A 102 -10.59 6.88 -12.69
C TYR A 102 -10.58 5.36 -12.80
N LEU A 103 -10.15 4.72 -11.72
CA LEU A 103 -10.36 3.32 -11.43
C LEU A 103 -11.46 3.21 -10.38
N ASP A 104 -12.56 2.55 -10.72
CA ASP A 104 -13.61 2.18 -9.79
C ASP A 104 -13.37 0.77 -9.29
N ILE A 105 -13.06 0.63 -8.00
CA ILE A 105 -13.08 -0.64 -7.29
C ILE A 105 -14.48 -0.80 -6.73
N LYS A 106 -15.16 -1.87 -7.11
CA LYS A 106 -16.59 -2.06 -6.85
C LYS A 106 -16.92 -3.52 -6.56
N ALA A 107 -18.05 -3.72 -5.91
CA ALA A 107 -18.78 -4.99 -5.92
C ALA A 107 -20.12 -4.74 -6.61
N PHE A 108 -21.21 -4.66 -5.84
CA PHE A 108 -22.52 -4.25 -6.35
C PHE A 108 -22.55 -2.75 -6.70
N TYR A 109 -22.15 -1.92 -5.74
CA TYR A 109 -21.89 -0.49 -5.90
C TYR A 109 -20.39 -0.18 -5.79
N PRO A 110 -19.96 1.04 -6.18
CA PRO A 110 -18.59 1.49 -5.97
C PRO A 110 -18.20 1.43 -4.49
N VAL A 111 -17.05 0.82 -4.21
CA VAL A 111 -16.43 0.77 -2.87
C VAL A 111 -15.41 1.88 -2.73
N MET A 112 -14.64 2.12 -3.79
CA MET A 112 -13.66 3.19 -3.86
C MET A 112 -13.45 3.63 -5.31
N ARG A 113 -13.62 4.93 -5.58
CA ARG A 113 -13.23 5.56 -6.85
C ARG A 113 -11.89 6.26 -6.65
N VAL A 114 -10.88 5.89 -7.43
CA VAL A 114 -9.53 6.42 -7.28
C VAL A 114 -8.97 6.93 -8.60
N LYS A 115 -8.27 8.06 -8.55
CA LYS A 115 -7.47 8.58 -9.66
C LYS A 115 -6.00 8.41 -9.31
N VAL A 116 -5.30 7.59 -10.08
CA VAL A 116 -3.86 7.37 -9.95
C VAL A 116 -3.07 7.85 -11.17
N LYS A 117 -3.77 8.34 -12.20
CA LYS A 117 -3.23 8.93 -13.43
C LYS A 117 -3.18 10.45 -13.33
N GLY A 118 -2.11 11.03 -13.88
CA GLY A 118 -1.90 12.48 -13.90
C GLY A 118 -1.18 13.02 -12.66
N ARG A 119 -1.13 14.35 -12.53
CA ARG A 119 -0.34 15.05 -11.51
C ARG A 119 -0.90 14.89 -10.09
N LYS A 120 -2.22 15.00 -9.93
CA LYS A 120 -2.91 14.82 -8.65
C LYS A 120 -3.51 13.41 -8.60
N LYS A 121 -3.15 12.65 -7.57
CA LYS A 121 -3.70 11.32 -7.30
C LYS A 121 -4.55 11.39 -6.02
N TYR A 122 -5.73 10.78 -6.04
CA TYR A 122 -6.69 10.91 -4.94
C TYR A 122 -7.80 9.86 -5.00
N VAL A 123 -8.41 9.56 -3.85
CA VAL A 123 -9.73 8.91 -3.78
C VAL A 123 -10.80 9.99 -3.88
N LEU A 124 -11.84 9.75 -4.68
CA LEU A 124 -13.02 10.62 -4.78
C LEU A 124 -14.18 9.96 -4.02
N THR A 125 -14.76 10.67 -3.07
CA THR A 125 -15.84 10.17 -2.19
C THR A 125 -17.02 11.14 -2.16
N GLU A 126 -18.21 10.60 -1.89
CA GLU A 126 -19.44 11.38 -1.66
C GLU A 126 -19.57 11.86 -0.20
N ILE A 127 -18.66 11.43 0.68
CA ILE A 127 -18.59 11.92 2.07
C ILE A 127 -18.13 13.38 2.06
N LEU A 128 -18.72 14.22 2.92
CA LEU A 128 -18.34 15.62 3.09
C LEU A 128 -16.96 15.75 3.75
N GLU A 129 -16.29 16.88 3.52
CA GLU A 129 -14.89 17.07 3.94
C GLU A 129 -14.69 16.93 5.45
N ASP A 130 -15.63 17.45 6.24
CA ASP A 130 -15.56 17.40 7.71
C ASP A 130 -15.67 15.96 8.21
N ASP A 131 -16.61 15.18 7.67
CA ASP A 131 -16.78 13.76 8.01
C ASP A 131 -15.57 12.91 7.55
N VAL A 132 -14.98 13.23 6.39
CA VAL A 132 -13.77 12.54 5.91
C VAL A 132 -12.59 12.77 6.85
N LYS A 133 -12.43 13.99 7.39
CA LYS A 133 -11.33 14.31 8.32
C LYS A 133 -11.43 13.52 9.62
N GLU A 134 -12.64 13.17 10.06
CA GLU A 134 -12.84 12.29 11.22
C GLU A 134 -12.41 10.85 10.93
N ILE A 135 -12.70 10.36 9.72
CA ILE A 135 -12.35 8.99 9.28
C ILE A 135 -10.86 8.85 9.00
N CYS A 136 -10.25 9.88 8.42
CA CYS A 136 -8.87 9.85 7.95
C CYS A 136 -8.10 11.13 8.33
N THR A 137 -7.76 11.24 9.61
CA THR A 137 -7.05 12.40 10.19
C THR A 137 -5.64 12.63 9.64
N SER A 138 -5.03 11.62 9.03
CA SER A 138 -3.63 11.64 8.60
C SER A 138 -3.42 11.99 7.13
N LEU A 139 -4.49 12.16 6.33
CA LEU A 139 -4.40 12.47 4.91
C LEU A 139 -4.98 13.85 4.60
N ASN A 140 -4.39 14.51 3.61
CA ASN A 140 -4.88 15.80 3.14
C ASN A 140 -6.15 15.62 2.30
N CYS A 141 -7.13 16.50 2.52
CA CYS A 141 -8.41 16.49 1.82
C CYS A 141 -8.61 17.81 1.08
N GLU A 142 -9.22 17.74 -0.10
CA GLU A 142 -9.64 18.90 -0.90
C GLU A 142 -11.09 18.71 -1.35
N PRO A 143 -11.87 19.77 -1.58
CA PRO A 143 -13.18 19.66 -2.21
C PRO A 143 -13.06 19.13 -3.64
N ALA A 144 -14.06 18.37 -4.08
CA ALA A 144 -14.18 17.94 -5.47
C ALA A 144 -14.35 19.14 -6.42
N LEU A 145 -13.90 18.99 -7.65
CA LEU A 145 -14.16 19.98 -8.71
C LEU A 145 -15.62 19.88 -9.15
N LYS A 146 -16.17 21.00 -9.64
CA LYS A 146 -17.55 21.07 -10.15
C LYS A 146 -17.87 20.06 -11.26
N SER A 147 -16.85 19.58 -11.98
CA SER A 147 -17.00 18.59 -13.06
C SER A 147 -16.93 17.13 -12.57
N GLU A 148 -16.69 16.90 -11.29
CA GLU A 148 -16.63 15.57 -10.70
C GLU A 148 -17.95 15.21 -10.04
N VAL A 149 -18.24 13.90 -10.02
CA VAL A 149 -19.37 13.33 -9.30
C VAL A 149 -18.83 12.79 -7.97
N GLY A 150 -18.91 13.63 -6.94
CA GLY A 150 -18.40 13.40 -5.59
C GLY A 150 -18.24 14.73 -4.82
N ASN A 151 -17.98 14.65 -3.52
CA ASN A 151 -17.88 15.83 -2.64
C ASN A 151 -16.43 16.12 -2.22
N THR A 152 -15.63 15.10 -1.92
CA THR A 152 -14.29 15.27 -1.34
C THR A 152 -13.25 14.39 -2.04
N ARG A 153 -12.04 14.92 -2.16
CA ARG A 153 -10.84 14.25 -2.65
C ARG A 153 -9.90 13.99 -1.49
N ILE A 154 -9.56 12.74 -1.28
CA ILE A 154 -8.53 12.33 -0.32
C ILE A 154 -7.23 12.13 -1.07
N MET A 155 -6.24 12.98 -0.83
CA MET A 155 -5.01 13.02 -1.60
C MET A 155 -4.11 11.83 -1.30
N LEU A 156 -3.57 11.22 -2.35
CA LEU A 156 -2.68 10.06 -2.26
C LEU A 156 -1.30 10.41 -2.83
N ASN A 157 -0.23 10.15 -2.07
CA ASN A 157 1.15 10.31 -2.55
C ASN A 157 1.86 8.96 -2.68
N SER A 158 1.39 7.94 -1.98
CA SER A 158 2.02 6.63 -1.90
C SER A 158 0.98 5.52 -1.71
N LEU A 159 1.41 4.25 -1.85
CA LEU A 159 0.53 3.12 -1.53
C LEU A 159 0.22 3.04 -0.03
N GLU A 160 1.14 3.50 0.83
CA GLU A 160 0.92 3.61 2.28
C GLU A 160 -0.31 4.48 2.60
N ASP A 161 -0.57 5.52 1.81
CA ASP A 161 -1.76 6.35 1.98
C ASP A 161 -3.06 5.59 1.69
N VAL A 162 -3.03 4.61 0.77
CA VAL A 162 -4.16 3.70 0.54
C VAL A 162 -4.35 2.77 1.74
N LEU A 163 -3.27 2.31 2.36
CA LEU A 163 -3.34 1.45 3.55
C LEU A 163 -3.95 2.18 4.76
N LYS A 164 -3.68 3.49 4.91
CA LYS A 164 -4.32 4.33 5.93
C LYS A 164 -5.84 4.46 5.78
N LEU A 165 -6.38 4.18 4.59
CA LEU A 165 -7.82 4.21 4.31
C LEU A 165 -8.53 2.89 4.64
N GLU A 166 -7.87 1.97 5.36
CA GLU A 166 -8.43 0.67 5.73
C GLU A 166 -9.84 0.74 6.34
N SER A 167 -10.04 1.54 7.39
CA SER A 167 -11.35 1.66 8.04
C SER A 167 -12.44 2.17 7.10
N TYR A 168 -12.09 3.14 6.23
CA TYR A 168 -12.98 3.66 5.20
C TYR A 168 -13.36 2.57 4.18
N ILE A 169 -12.36 1.87 3.64
CA ILE A 169 -12.54 0.80 2.64
C ILE A 169 -13.42 -0.31 3.21
N LEU A 170 -13.18 -0.74 4.44
CA LEU A 170 -13.97 -1.79 5.10
C LEU A 170 -15.42 -1.34 5.32
N GLY A 171 -15.64 -0.12 5.81
CA GLY A 171 -16.98 0.42 6.03
C GLY A 171 -17.79 0.52 4.74
N GLN A 172 -17.16 1.01 3.66
CA GLN A 172 -17.80 1.06 2.34
C GLN A 172 -18.07 -0.35 1.80
N TYR A 173 -17.12 -1.27 1.92
CA TYR A 173 -17.30 -2.63 1.43
C TYR A 173 -18.45 -3.36 2.13
N ASP A 174 -18.52 -3.26 3.46
CA ASP A 174 -19.58 -3.87 4.26
C ASP A 174 -20.96 -3.27 3.98
N PHE A 175 -21.01 -1.98 3.68
CA PHE A 175 -22.23 -1.33 3.21
C PHE A 175 -22.67 -1.91 1.85
N VAL A 176 -21.75 -2.00 0.89
CA VAL A 176 -22.05 -2.52 -0.45
C VAL A 176 -22.49 -3.99 -0.43
N LEU A 177 -21.85 -4.83 0.39
CA LEU A 177 -22.24 -6.23 0.51
C LEU A 177 -23.62 -6.39 1.16
N ARG A 178 -23.95 -5.60 2.19
CA ARG A 178 -25.31 -5.61 2.76
C ARG A 178 -26.35 -5.26 1.70
N ALA A 179 -26.11 -4.20 0.93
CA ALA A 179 -27.02 -3.81 -0.16
C ALA A 179 -27.18 -4.92 -1.22
N LEU A 180 -26.11 -5.66 -1.54
CA LEU A 180 -26.17 -6.81 -2.44
C LEU A 180 -27.02 -7.96 -1.85
N HIS A 181 -26.87 -8.25 -0.56
CA HIS A 181 -27.64 -9.28 0.12
C HIS A 181 -29.12 -8.93 0.19
N ASP A 182 -29.45 -7.69 0.55
CA ASP A 182 -30.81 -7.20 0.63
C ASP A 182 -31.50 -7.26 -0.73
N TYR A 183 -30.78 -6.88 -1.80
CA TYR A 183 -31.26 -7.00 -3.18
C TYR A 183 -31.60 -8.46 -3.54
N LYS A 184 -30.67 -9.39 -3.32
CA LYS A 184 -30.89 -10.82 -3.61
C LYS A 184 -32.07 -11.39 -2.82
N GLN A 185 -32.20 -11.05 -1.54
CA GLN A 185 -33.33 -11.51 -0.72
C GLN A 185 -34.66 -10.95 -1.22
N SER A 186 -34.70 -9.67 -1.62
CA SER A 186 -35.91 -9.07 -2.16
C SER A 186 -36.37 -9.70 -3.48
N GLU A 187 -35.45 -10.01 -4.41
CA GLU A 187 -35.76 -10.71 -5.66
C GLU A 187 -36.30 -12.12 -5.37
N MET A 188 -35.65 -12.85 -4.48
CA MET A 188 -36.05 -14.22 -4.12
C MET A 188 -37.46 -14.25 -3.51
N ASN A 189 -37.76 -13.30 -2.61
CA ASN A 189 -39.10 -13.15 -2.03
C ASN A 189 -40.16 -12.76 -3.07
N ALA A 190 -39.78 -11.98 -4.09
CA ALA A 190 -40.69 -11.61 -5.18
C ALA A 190 -41.01 -12.84 -6.06
N ASP A 191 -40.01 -13.65 -6.39
CA ASP A 191 -40.18 -14.89 -7.15
C ASP A 191 -41.03 -15.92 -6.40
N GLU A 192 -40.83 -16.06 -5.09
CA GLU A 192 -41.65 -16.95 -4.24
C GLU A 192 -43.11 -16.50 -4.20
N LYS A 193 -43.37 -15.21 -3.96
CA LYS A 193 -44.73 -14.66 -4.02
C LYS A 193 -45.38 -14.83 -5.38
N LEU A 194 -44.64 -14.65 -6.46
CA LEU A 194 -45.17 -14.83 -7.82
C LEU A 194 -45.58 -16.29 -8.07
N LYS A 195 -44.78 -17.26 -7.58
CA LYS A 195 -45.13 -18.69 -7.62
C LYS A 195 -46.38 -19.01 -6.80
N GLU A 196 -46.51 -18.45 -5.60
CA GLU A 196 -47.73 -18.60 -4.79
C GLU A 196 -48.96 -18.07 -5.54
N TYR A 197 -48.88 -16.87 -6.11
CA TYR A 197 -49.97 -16.27 -6.89
C TYR A 197 -50.38 -17.14 -8.10
N LEU A 198 -49.41 -17.65 -8.85
CA LEU A 198 -49.68 -18.50 -10.02
C LEU A 198 -50.27 -19.86 -9.62
N ASN A 199 -49.90 -20.41 -8.46
CA ASN A 199 -50.44 -21.66 -7.94
C ASN A 199 -51.89 -21.54 -7.43
N ILE A 200 -52.35 -20.34 -7.06
CA ILE A 200 -53.75 -20.09 -6.66
C ILE A 200 -54.69 -20.02 -7.87
N MET A 201 -54.15 -19.80 -9.08
CA MET A 201 -54.92 -19.67 -10.33
C MET A 201 -55.12 -21.00 -11.09
N VAL A 202 -54.65 -22.13 -10.54
CA VAL A 202 -54.81 -23.49 -11.08
C VAL A 202 -55.76 -24.28 -10.19
#